data_AF-A0A6M5Z4E9-F1
#
_entry.id   AF-A0A6M5Z4E9-F1
#
_cell.length_a   1.000
_cell.length_b   1.000
_cell.length_c   1.000
_cell.angle_alpha   90.00
_cell.angle_beta   90.00
_cell.angle_gamma   90.00
#
_symmetry.space_group_name_H-M   'P 1'
#
loop_
_entity.id
_entity.type
_entity.pdbx_description
1 polymer ?
#
loop_
_entity_poly.entity_id
_entity_poly.type
_entity_poly.pdbx_seq_one_letter_code
_entity_poly.pdbx_strand_id
1 'polypeptide(L)' 'MARVEERKFLSYQLLSDGRLGIAPKSLERATDRIRSITRRNRGVGLERMVGELNSSLSGWVTYFRHAAM' A
#
# COMPACT_ATOMS: atom_id res chain seq x y z
N MET A 1 16.86 -23.87 1.59
CA MET A 1 15.38 -23.91 1.55
C MET A 1 14.88 -22.55 2.04
N ALA A 2 14.29 -21.73 1.17
CA ALA A 2 13.77 -20.42 1.58
C ALA A 2 12.47 -20.61 2.38
N ARG A 3 12.38 -20.00 3.57
CA ARG A 3 11.18 -20.06 4.42
C ARG A 3 9.99 -19.48 3.65
N VAL A 4 8.82 -20.10 3.79
CA VAL A 4 7.56 -19.72 3.10
C VAL A 4 7.19 -18.24 3.34
N GLU A 5 7.68 -17.70 4.45
CA GLU A 5 7.56 -16.32 4.95
C GLU A 5 8.09 -15.23 3.99
N GLU A 6 8.95 -15.60 3.02
CA GLU A 6 9.57 -14.67 2.06
C GLU A 6 9.00 -14.75 0.64
N ARG A 7 7.99 -15.58 0.39
CA ARG A 7 7.43 -15.71 -0.96
C ARG A 7 6.50 -14.54 -1.27
N LYS A 8 7.02 -13.59 -2.05
CA LYS A 8 6.26 -12.49 -2.67
C LYS A 8 5.35 -13.07 -3.74
N PHE A 9 4.04 -12.99 -3.54
CA PHE A 9 3.04 -13.39 -4.53
C PHE A 9 2.13 -12.20 -4.83
N LEU A 10 2.16 -11.69 -6.07
CA LEU A 10 1.28 -10.61 -6.54
C LEU A 10 1.18 -9.41 -5.55
N SER A 11 2.31 -8.96 -4.99
CA SER A 11 2.37 -7.84 -4.01
C SER A 11 1.86 -8.16 -2.60
N TYR A 12 1.50 -9.42 -2.33
CA TYR A 12 1.23 -9.99 -1.01
C TYR A 12 2.45 -10.75 -0.49
N GLN A 13 2.53 -10.87 0.83
CA GLN A 13 3.45 -11.74 1.55
C GLN A 13 2.64 -12.91 2.10
N LEU A 14 3.09 -14.15 1.93
CA LEU A 14 2.48 -15.29 2.62
C LEU A 14 3.07 -15.38 4.01
N LEU A 15 2.24 -15.22 5.04
CA LEU A 15 2.63 -15.37 6.43
C LEU A 15 2.77 -16.86 6.77
N SER A 16 3.54 -17.15 7.82
CA SER A 16 3.90 -18.51 8.28
C SER A 16 2.68 -19.37 8.63
N ASP A 17 1.54 -18.74 8.88
CA ASP A 17 0.25 -19.34 9.19
C ASP A 17 -0.70 -19.49 7.98
N GLY A 18 -0.20 -19.20 6.77
CA GLY A 18 -0.97 -19.30 5.54
C GLY A 18 -1.85 -18.07 5.24
N ARG A 19 -1.81 -17.02 6.07
CA ARG A 19 -2.53 -15.77 5.80
C ARG A 19 -1.77 -14.91 4.80
N LEU A 20 -2.50 -14.11 4.03
CA LEU A 20 -1.92 -13.12 3.12
C LEU A 20 -1.65 -11.84 3.91
N GLY A 21 -0.40 -11.39 4.00
CA GLY A 21 -0.03 -10.07 4.50
C GLY A 21 0.28 -9.10 3.35
N ILE A 22 0.34 -7.81 3.66
CA ILE A 22 0.83 -6.80 2.71
C ILE A 22 2.35 -6.92 2.61
N ALA A 23 2.89 -7.12 1.41
CA ALA A 23 4.33 -7.18 1.27
C ALA A 23 4.97 -5.83 1.65
N PRO A 24 6.12 -5.82 2.36
CA PRO A 24 6.77 -4.57 2.80
C PRO A 24 7.04 -3.57 1.66
N LYS A 25 7.38 -4.07 0.47
CA LYS A 25 7.60 -3.26 -0.74
C LYS A 25 6.32 -2.57 -1.25
N SER A 26 5.15 -3.19 -1.04
CA SER A 26 3.85 -2.60 -1.39
C SER A 26 3.49 -1.47 -0.43
N LEU A 27 3.83 -1.63 0.85
CA LEU A 27 3.65 -0.61 1.88
C LEU A 27 4.59 0.60 1.65
N GLU A 28 5.84 0.34 1.27
CA GLU A 28 6.81 1.38 0.91
C GLU A 28 6.29 2.21 -0.27
N ARG A 29 5.83 1.56 -1.35
CA ARG A 29 5.22 2.25 -2.50
C ARG A 29 4.00 3.08 -2.13
N ALA A 30 3.14 2.57 -1.25
CA ALA A 30 1.98 3.31 -0.77
C ALA A 30 2.42 4.57 -0.01
N THR A 31 3.42 4.44 0.87
CA THR A 31 3.99 5.55 1.63
C THR A 31 4.61 6.60 0.72
N ASP A 32 5.38 6.19 -0.30
CA ASP A 32 5.97 7.11 -1.26
C ASP A 32 4.93 7.84 -2.11
N ARG A 33 3.85 7.14 -2.48
CA ARG A 33 2.73 7.76 -3.20
C ARG A 33 2.02 8.81 -2.34
N ILE A 34 1.75 8.49 -1.07
CA ILE A 34 1.17 9.45 -0.11
C ILE A 34 2.07 10.68 0.02
N ARG A 35 3.38 10.48 0.24
CA ARG A 35 4.36 11.57 0.34
C ARG A 35 4.41 12.45 -0.90
N SER A 36 4.28 11.86 -2.08
CA SER A 36 4.22 12.59 -3.35
C SER A 36 2.97 13.46 -3.46
N ILE A 37 1.81 12.91 -3.05
CA ILE A 37 0.53 13.63 -3.05
C ILE A 37 0.53 14.79 -2.03
N THR A 38 1.04 14.54 -0.81
CA THR A 38 1.08 15.51 0.29
C THR A 38 2.29 16.45 0.25
N ARG A 39 3.05 16.47 -0.85
CA ARG A 39 4.28 17.27 -0.96
C ARG A 39 3.95 18.77 -0.86
N ARG A 40 4.61 19.48 0.06
CA ARG A 40 4.38 20.92 0.34
C ARG A 40 4.58 21.86 -0.85
N ASN A 41 5.39 21.47 -1.85
CA ASN A 41 5.72 22.32 -2.98
C ASN A 41 4.81 22.10 -4.22
N ARG A 42 3.56 21.68 -4.02
CA ARG A 42 2.65 21.33 -5.12
C ARG A 42 1.65 22.42 -5.47
N GLY A 43 1.46 23.41 -4.57
CA GLY A 43 0.56 24.55 -4.81
C GLY A 43 -0.92 24.18 -5.00
N VAL A 44 -1.35 22.98 -4.58
CA VAL A 44 -2.74 22.52 -4.70
C VAL A 44 -3.52 22.80 -3.43
N GLY A 45 -4.81 23.13 -3.58
CA GLY A 45 -5.72 23.28 -2.44
C GLY A 45 -5.88 21.97 -1.66
N LEU A 46 -6.20 22.08 -0.37
CA LEU A 46 -6.35 20.95 0.54
C LEU A 46 -7.39 19.94 0.05
N GLU A 47 -8.54 20.41 -0.44
CA GLU A 47 -9.60 19.53 -0.97
C GLU A 47 -9.12 18.70 -2.16
N ARG A 48 -8.33 19.30 -3.07
CA ARG A 48 -7.75 18.57 -4.20
C ARG A 48 -6.73 17.55 -3.73
N MET A 49 -5.88 17.90 -2.76
CA MET A 49 -4.94 16.97 -2.15
C MET A 49 -5.66 15.77 -1.51
N VAL A 50 -6.72 16.02 -0.74
CA VAL A 50 -7.54 14.98 -0.10
C VAL A 50 -8.25 14.12 -1.14
N GLY A 51 -8.79 14.71 -2.21
CA GLY A 51 -9.40 13.96 -3.31
C GLY A 51 -8.42 13.02 -4.02
N GLU A 52 -7.21 13.50 -4.31
CA GLU A 52 -6.16 12.66 -4.91
C GLU A 52 -5.69 11.55 -3.97
N LEU A 53 -5.58 11.84 -2.67
CA LEU A 53 -5.24 10.86 -1.65
C LEU A 53 -6.33 9.78 -1.56
N ASN A 54 -7.60 10.17 -1.46
CA ASN A 54 -8.74 9.27 -1.39
C ASN A 54 -8.85 8.37 -2.63
N SER A 55 -8.64 8.93 -3.82
CA SER A 55 -8.63 8.15 -5.07
C SER A 55 -7.51 7.10 -5.08
N SER A 56 -6.30 7.49 -4.65
CA SER A 56 -5.17 6.58 -4.58
C SER A 56 -5.33 5.49 -3.50
N LEU A 57 -5.93 5.82 -2.36
CA LEU A 57 -6.12 4.89 -1.24
C LEU A 57 -7.32 3.95 -1.44
N SER A 58 -8.42 4.42 -2.05
CA SER A 58 -9.63 3.61 -2.23
C SER A 58 -9.37 2.31 -3.00
N GLY A 59 -8.64 2.39 -4.11
CA GLY A 59 -8.25 1.21 -4.89
C GLY A 59 -7.28 0.31 -4.14
N TRP A 60 -6.35 0.90 -3.37
CA TRP A 60 -5.34 0.17 -2.61
C TRP A 60 -5.95 -0.61 -1.44
N VAL A 61 -6.86 0.02 -0.68
CA VAL A 61 -7.61 -0.64 0.41
C VAL A 61 -8.48 -1.76 -0.14
N THR A 62 -9.15 -1.54 -1.27
CA THR A 62 -9.99 -2.57 -1.91
C THR A 62 -9.17 -3.77 -2.40
N TYR A 63 -7.96 -3.50 -2.90
CA TYR A 63 -7.02 -4.53 -3.33
C TYR A 63 -6.57 -5.36 -2.12
N PHE A 64 -6.02 -4.72 -1.09
CA PHE A 64 -5.50 -5.40 0.10
C PHE A 64 -6.56 -5.82 1.13
N ARG A 65 -7.86 -5.77 0.82
CA ARG A 65 -8.94 -6.13 1.75
C ARG A 65 -8.86 -7.57 2.28
N HIS A 66 -8.21 -8.46 1.53
CA HIS A 66 -8.00 -9.87 1.88
C HIS A 66 -6.66 -10.11 2.59
N ALA A 67 -5.87 -9.05 2.81
CA ALA A 67 -4.68 -9.16 3.60
C ALA A 67 -5.07 -9.18 5.09
N ALA A 68 -4.66 -10.23 5.80
CA ALA A 68 -4.62 -10.23 7.24
C ALA A 68 -3.50 -9.29 7.71
N MET A 69 -3.86 -8.36 8.57
CA MET A 69 -2.94 -7.44 9.25
C MET A 69 -2.15 -8.19 10.34
#